data_AF-A0A7C0Y692-F1
#
_entry.id   AF-A0A7C0Y692-F1
#
_cell.length_a   1.000
_cell.length_b   1.000
_cell.length_c   1.000
_cell.angle_alpha   90.00
_cell.angle_beta   90.00
_cell.angle_gamma   90.00
#
_symmetry.space_group_name_H-M   'P 1'
#
loop_
_entity.id
_entity.type
_entity.pdbx_description
1 polymer ?
#
loop_
_entity_poly.entity_id
_entity_poly.type
_entity_poly.pdbx_seq_one_letter_code
_entity_poly.pdbx_strand_id
1 'polypeptide(L)'
;MGKKGLVIFFLILIGCTTTKTIMVPSGERKPNVYEVYQTVLDTFQELTIPVEFQDPPYSLESIWMYWPPHTANKIIGFPLTWWKYRAIIQENTVILEAEGRGISLCPLTPLILVNFTPAPIDWVAKALQQNLKTMDITVKIHIRE
;
A
#
# COMPACT_ATOMS: atom_id res chain seq x y z
N MET A 1 -48.41 -23.89 -64.22
CA MET A 1 -47.19 -24.61 -63.80
C MET A 1 -46.02 -23.65 -63.99
N GLY A 2 -45.40 -23.02 -63.00
CA GLY A 2 -45.11 -23.46 -61.64
C GLY A 2 -43.61 -23.78 -61.54
N LYS A 3 -42.76 -22.79 -61.28
CA LYS A 3 -41.59 -22.88 -60.37
C LYS A 3 -40.92 -21.52 -60.20
N LYS A 4 -40.87 -21.12 -58.92
CA LYS A 4 -40.20 -19.94 -58.37
C LYS A 4 -38.69 -20.20 -58.36
N GLY A 5 -37.90 -19.18 -58.68
CA GLY A 5 -36.44 -19.21 -58.57
C GLY A 5 -35.94 -17.85 -58.08
N LEU A 6 -35.85 -17.75 -56.76
CA LEU A 6 -35.44 -16.59 -55.96
C LEU A 6 -33.92 -16.59 -55.79
N VAL A 7 -33.22 -15.52 -56.18
CA VAL A 7 -31.87 -15.16 -55.69
C VAL A 7 -31.73 -13.63 -55.78
N ILE A 8 -32.20 -12.90 -54.76
CA ILE A 8 -31.42 -12.29 -53.66
C ILE A 8 -30.45 -11.19 -54.15
N PHE A 9 -30.93 -9.96 -54.04
CA PHE A 9 -30.20 -8.69 -54.05
C PHE A 9 -29.18 -8.69 -52.89
N PHE A 10 -27.88 -8.74 -53.19
CA PHE A 10 -26.84 -8.45 -52.20
C PHE A 10 -26.58 -6.93 -52.16
N LEU A 11 -27.39 -6.22 -51.39
CA LEU A 11 -27.10 -4.86 -50.94
C LEU A 11 -26.08 -4.96 -49.79
N ILE A 12 -24.80 -4.77 -50.11
CA ILE A 12 -23.74 -4.62 -49.10
C ILE A 12 -23.91 -3.21 -48.49
N LEU A 13 -24.65 -3.13 -47.40
CA LEU A 13 -24.68 -1.98 -46.50
C LEU A 13 -23.32 -1.87 -45.82
N ILE A 14 -22.47 -0.97 -46.31
CA ILE A 14 -21.28 -0.52 -45.59
C ILE A 14 -21.79 0.38 -44.46
N GLY A 15 -22.13 -0.25 -43.33
CA GLY A 15 -22.41 0.46 -42.09
C GLY A 15 -21.13 1.09 -41.59
N CYS A 16 -20.92 2.38 -41.91
CA CYS A 16 -19.93 3.20 -41.24
C CYS A 16 -20.38 3.33 -39.77
N THR A 17 -19.77 2.56 -38.88
CA THR A 17 -19.98 2.71 -37.44
C THR A 17 -19.34 4.02 -37.01
N THR A 18 -20.14 5.07 -36.87
CA THR A 18 -19.71 6.31 -36.22
C THR A 18 -19.38 6.00 -34.76
N THR A 19 -18.11 5.74 -34.46
CA THR A 19 -17.63 5.65 -33.08
C THR A 19 -17.77 7.03 -32.46
N LYS A 20 -18.85 7.24 -31.69
CA LYS A 20 -18.97 8.41 -30.82
C LYS A 20 -18.01 8.20 -29.65
N THR A 21 -16.85 8.83 -29.72
CA THR A 21 -15.95 8.95 -28.57
C THR A 21 -16.66 9.81 -27.53
N ILE A 22 -17.19 9.17 -26.48
CA ILE A 22 -17.67 9.89 -25.30
C ILE A 22 -16.43 10.42 -24.61
N MET A 23 -16.14 11.71 -24.76
CA MET A 23 -15.14 12.38 -23.93
C MET A 23 -15.70 12.44 -22.51
N VAL A 24 -15.30 11.49 -21.67
CA VAL A 24 -15.53 11.58 -20.23
C VAL A 24 -14.70 12.78 -19.75
N PRO A 25 -15.31 13.81 -19.14
CA PRO A 25 -14.55 14.90 -18.57
C PRO A 25 -13.54 14.31 -17.60
N SER A 26 -12.27 14.70 -17.72
CA SER A 26 -11.25 14.46 -16.71
C SER A 26 -11.61 15.29 -15.47
N GLY A 27 -12.66 14.89 -14.76
CA GLY A 27 -12.86 15.34 -13.39
C GLY A 27 -11.67 14.81 -12.60
N GLU A 28 -10.92 15.69 -11.95
CA GLU A 28 -9.93 15.32 -10.95
C GLU A 28 -10.63 14.45 -9.91
N ARG A 29 -10.52 13.13 -10.07
CA ARG A 29 -11.07 12.18 -9.11
C ARG A 29 -10.15 12.22 -7.91
N LYS A 30 -10.59 12.92 -6.87
CA LYS A 30 -9.97 12.78 -5.56
C LYS A 30 -10.13 11.32 -5.09
N PRO A 31 -9.06 10.66 -4.63
CA PRO A 31 -9.16 9.31 -4.10
C PRO A 31 -10.09 9.30 -2.90
N ASN A 32 -10.91 8.26 -2.80
CA ASN A 32 -11.68 8.02 -1.60
C ASN A 32 -10.72 7.55 -0.49
N VAL A 33 -10.92 7.98 0.76
CA VAL A 33 -10.12 7.54 1.92
C VAL A 33 -10.12 6.02 2.07
N TYR A 34 -11.19 5.34 1.65
CA TYR A 34 -11.23 3.86 1.59
C TYR A 34 -10.29 3.26 0.53
N GLU A 35 -10.08 3.94 -0.60
CA GLU A 35 -9.11 3.50 -1.63
C GLU A 35 -7.68 3.67 -1.13
N VAL A 36 -7.41 4.76 -0.41
CA VAL A 36 -6.14 4.98 0.29
C VAL A 36 -5.91 3.88 1.33
N TYR A 37 -6.91 3.62 2.19
CA TYR A 37 -6.85 2.55 3.18
C TYR A 37 -6.54 1.20 2.55
N GLN A 38 -7.26 0.85 1.48
CA GLN A 38 -7.06 -0.43 0.81
C GLN A 38 -5.66 -0.53 0.20
N THR A 39 -5.15 0.54 -0.39
CA THR A 39 -3.78 0.57 -0.95
C THR A 39 -2.73 0.39 0.13
N VAL A 40 -2.92 0.98 1.32
CA VAL A 40 -2.02 0.78 2.46
C VAL A 40 -2.07 -0.68 2.94
N LEU A 41 -3.28 -1.26 3.06
CA LEU A 41 -3.47 -2.65 3.45
C LEU A 41 -2.81 -3.62 2.46
N ASP A 42 -3.04 -3.41 1.17
CA ASP A 42 -2.45 -4.22 0.10
C ASP A 42 -0.92 -4.13 0.13
N THR A 43 -0.38 -2.91 0.34
CA THR A 43 1.07 -2.72 0.49
C THR A 43 1.63 -3.48 1.70
N PHE A 44 0.93 -3.47 2.84
CA PHE A 44 1.35 -4.24 4.01
C PHE A 44 1.35 -5.75 3.71
N GLN A 45 0.35 -6.25 2.98
CA GLN A 45 0.28 -7.66 2.58
C GLN A 45 1.40 -8.05 1.60
N GLU A 46 1.67 -7.21 0.59
CA GLU A 46 2.79 -7.39 -0.37
C GLU A 46 4.15 -7.46 0.35
N LEU A 47 4.31 -6.63 1.37
CA LEU A 47 5.51 -6.57 2.21
C LEU A 47 5.55 -7.65 3.30
N THR A 48 4.56 -8.56 3.33
CA THR A 48 4.43 -9.61 4.36
C THR A 48 4.40 -9.05 5.78
N ILE A 49 3.79 -7.88 5.98
CA ILE A 49 3.57 -7.22 7.26
C ILE A 49 2.20 -7.65 7.83
N PRO A 50 2.13 -8.64 8.74
CA PRO A 50 0.90 -9.00 9.44
C PRO A 50 0.28 -7.82 10.19
N VAL A 51 -1.01 -7.59 9.94
CA VAL A 51 -1.82 -6.56 10.59
C VAL A 51 -2.52 -7.15 11.83
N GLU A 52 -2.32 -6.52 12.98
CA GLU A 52 -2.96 -6.85 14.27
C GLU A 52 -4.28 -6.11 14.43
N PHE A 53 -4.31 -4.83 14.07
CA PHE A 53 -5.43 -3.95 14.29
C PHE A 53 -5.78 -3.16 13.02
N GLN A 54 -7.07 -3.04 12.79
CA GLN A 54 -7.67 -2.37 11.65
C GLN A 54 -8.80 -1.48 12.17
N ASP A 55 -8.73 -0.19 11.87
CA ASP A 55 -9.82 0.77 12.08
C ASP A 55 -10.13 1.44 10.74
N PRO A 56 -10.88 0.78 9.84
CA PRO A 56 -11.14 1.33 8.52
C PRO A 56 -12.02 2.58 8.57
N PRO A 57 -11.69 3.64 7.81
CA PRO A 57 -10.56 3.77 6.89
C PRO A 57 -9.36 4.52 7.50
N TYR A 58 -9.29 4.66 8.82
CA TYR A 58 -8.41 5.59 9.52
C TYR A 58 -7.04 5.03 9.91
N SER A 59 -6.93 3.75 10.26
CA SER A 59 -5.63 3.21 10.65
C SER A 59 -5.46 1.70 10.50
N LEU A 60 -4.19 1.32 10.36
CA LEU A 60 -3.69 -0.04 10.30
C LEU A 60 -2.50 -0.15 11.24
N GLU A 61 -2.41 -1.23 12.01
CA GLU A 61 -1.28 -1.47 12.91
C GLU A 61 -0.83 -2.93 12.82
N SER A 62 0.47 -3.15 12.67
CA SER A 62 1.06 -4.49 12.56
C SER A 62 1.20 -5.16 13.93
N ILE A 63 1.39 -6.47 13.96
CA ILE A 63 1.94 -7.12 15.16
C ILE A 63 3.40 -6.67 15.40
N TRP A 64 3.96 -7.00 16.56
CA TRP A 64 5.41 -7.01 16.75
C TRP A 64 6.03 -8.12 15.92
N MET A 65 6.77 -7.75 14.89
CA MET A 65 7.40 -8.70 13.97
C MET A 65 8.85 -8.90 14.34
N TYR A 66 9.21 -10.15 14.65
CA TYR A 66 10.62 -10.54 14.72
C TYR A 66 11.21 -10.51 13.31
N TRP A 67 12.34 -9.82 13.14
CA TRP A 67 12.91 -9.63 11.80
C TRP A 67 14.37 -10.08 11.71
N PRO A 68 14.63 -11.21 11.03
CA PRO A 68 15.84 -11.34 10.21
C PRO A 68 15.54 -12.08 8.87
N PRO A 69 16.10 -11.70 7.70
CA PRO A 69 17.46 -12.16 7.37
C PRO A 69 18.31 -11.27 6.43
N HIS A 70 17.82 -10.15 5.90
CA HIS A 70 18.63 -9.30 5.02
C HIS A 70 19.31 -8.18 5.82
N THR A 71 20.63 -8.14 5.69
CA THR A 71 21.65 -7.33 6.38
C THR A 71 21.49 -5.80 6.35
N ALA A 72 20.36 -5.27 5.88
CA ALA A 72 20.21 -3.85 5.65
C ALA A 72 20.15 -3.01 6.93
N ASN A 73 19.66 -3.54 8.05
CA ASN A 73 19.43 -2.73 9.27
C ASN A 73 19.69 -3.51 10.57
N LYS A 74 20.87 -4.16 10.69
CA LYS A 74 21.32 -4.65 12.00
C LYS A 74 21.60 -3.45 12.90
N ILE A 75 20.95 -3.37 14.05
CA ILE A 75 21.29 -2.36 15.04
C ILE A 75 22.40 -2.90 15.93
N ILE A 76 23.52 -2.20 15.91
CA ILE A 76 24.70 -2.55 16.70
C ILE A 76 24.31 -2.56 18.18
N GLY A 77 24.67 -3.64 18.88
CA GLY A 77 24.32 -3.84 20.28
C GLY A 77 22.97 -4.54 20.53
N PHE A 78 22.19 -4.83 19.48
CA PHE A 78 20.88 -5.50 19.56
C PHE A 78 20.83 -6.76 18.69
N PRO A 79 21.20 -7.94 19.22
CA PRO A 79 21.19 -9.21 18.49
C PRO A 79 19.79 -9.67 18.09
N LEU A 80 18.77 -9.24 18.83
CA LEU A 80 17.36 -9.58 18.59
C LEU A 80 16.54 -8.31 18.62
N THR A 81 15.82 -8.05 17.53
CA THR A 81 14.99 -6.86 17.33
C THR A 81 13.61 -7.21 16.79
N TRP A 82 12.61 -6.47 17.22
CA TRP A 82 11.23 -6.53 16.76
C TRP A 82 10.74 -5.16 16.34
N TRP A 83 9.88 -5.14 15.32
CA TRP A 83 9.34 -3.92 14.74
C TRP A 83 7.82 -3.93 14.80
N LYS A 84 7.23 -2.78 15.09
CA LYS A 84 5.79 -2.55 14.95
C LYS A 84 5.59 -1.34 14.05
N TYR A 85 4.71 -1.46 13.06
CA TYR A 85 4.37 -0.38 12.14
C TYR A 85 2.92 0.03 12.32
N ARG A 86 2.65 1.32 12.22
CA ARG A 86 1.31 1.86 12.21
C ARG A 86 1.15 2.86 11.08
N ALA A 87 0.10 2.73 10.30
CA ALA A 87 -0.28 3.69 9.29
C ALA A 87 -1.56 4.40 9.72
N ILE A 88 -1.52 5.73 9.78
CA ILE A 88 -2.67 6.59 10.05
C ILE A 88 -3.01 7.28 8.74
N ILE A 89 -4.23 7.06 8.28
CA ILE A 89 -4.73 7.54 7.00
C ILE A 89 -5.56 8.80 7.23
N GLN A 90 -5.15 9.86 6.55
CA GLN A 90 -5.82 11.15 6.48
C GLN A 90 -6.19 11.43 5.03
N GLU A 91 -6.97 12.49 4.80
CA GLU A 91 -7.57 12.81 3.50
C GLU A 91 -6.55 12.82 2.35
N ASN A 92 -5.39 13.48 2.53
CA ASN A 92 -4.34 13.58 1.51
C ASN A 92 -2.97 13.08 2.01
N THR A 93 -2.93 12.37 3.14
CA THR A 93 -1.67 12.00 3.79
C THR A 93 -1.80 10.67 4.51
N VAL A 94 -0.77 9.84 4.41
CA VAL A 94 -0.58 8.68 5.28
C VAL A 94 0.61 8.98 6.20
N ILE A 95 0.36 8.94 7.50
CA ILE A 95 1.41 9.04 8.51
C ILE A 95 1.83 7.62 8.86
N LEU A 96 3.09 7.30 8.61
CA LEU A 96 3.70 6.02 8.93
C LEU A 96 4.56 6.17 10.19
N GLU A 97 4.21 5.41 11.21
CA GLU A 97 4.92 5.29 12.48
C GLU A 97 5.60 3.92 12.55
N ALA A 98 6.77 3.89 13.18
CA ALA A 98 7.48 2.64 13.48
C ALA A 98 8.04 2.66 14.89
N GLU A 99 7.87 1.55 15.60
CA GLU A 99 8.47 1.30 16.91
C GLU A 99 9.43 0.12 16.84
N GLY A 100 10.53 0.24 17.58
CA GLY A 100 11.57 -0.77 17.66
C GLY A 100 11.75 -1.26 19.09
N ARG A 101 11.85 -2.58 19.25
CA ARG A 101 12.19 -3.24 20.52
C ARG A 101 13.36 -4.16 20.30
N GLY A 102 14.26 -4.27 21.27
CA GLY A 102 15.36 -5.21 21.16
C GLY A 102 16.01 -5.55 22.48
N ILE A 103 16.73 -6.67 22.46
CA ILE A 103 17.50 -7.15 23.60
C ILE A 103 18.89 -6.55 23.52
N SER A 104 19.31 -5.76 24.51
CA SER A 104 20.63 -5.13 24.52
C SER A 104 21.75 -6.09 24.97
N LEU A 105 22.89 -6.05 24.27
CA LEU A 105 24.16 -6.69 24.69
C LEU A 105 25.03 -5.77 25.55
N CYS A 106 24.52 -4.61 25.99
CA CYS A 106 25.31 -3.72 26.83
C CYS A 106 25.75 -4.46 28.11
N PRO A 107 27.05 -4.54 28.40
CA PRO A 107 27.56 -5.29 29.56
C PRO A 107 27.11 -4.70 30.91
N LEU A 108 26.62 -3.45 30.92
CA LEU A 108 26.05 -2.79 32.10
C LEU A 108 24.56 -3.10 32.30
N THR A 109 23.87 -3.64 31.29
CA THR A 109 22.44 -4.01 31.33
C THR A 109 22.19 -5.26 30.48
N PRO A 110 22.72 -6.43 30.88
CA PRO A 110 22.61 -7.63 30.06
C PRO A 110 21.14 -8.04 29.92
N LEU A 111 20.69 -8.18 28.67
CA LEU A 111 19.41 -8.80 28.26
C LEU A 111 18.12 -8.06 28.64
N ILE A 112 18.17 -6.74 28.87
CA ILE A 112 16.94 -5.96 29.04
C ILE A 112 16.31 -5.68 27.66
N LEU A 113 15.00 -5.92 27.56
CA LEU A 113 14.19 -5.45 26.43
C LEU A 113 14.06 -3.94 26.52
N VAL A 114 14.63 -3.22 25.56
CA VAL A 114 14.53 -1.77 25.47
C VAL A 114 13.83 -1.38 24.18
N ASN A 115 13.09 -0.27 24.24
CA ASN A 115 12.63 0.40 23.04
C ASN A 115 13.80 1.19 22.45
N PHE A 116 13.89 1.31 21.13
CA PHE A 116 14.86 2.19 20.51
C PHE A 116 14.30 2.84 19.26
N THR A 117 14.85 4.01 18.94
CA THR A 117 14.50 4.83 17.79
C THR A 117 15.79 5.24 17.05
N PRO A 118 15.76 5.33 15.70
CA PRO A 118 14.64 5.02 14.83
C PRO A 118 14.53 3.52 14.52
N ALA A 119 13.29 3.03 14.40
CA ALA A 119 13.00 1.73 13.80
C ALA A 119 13.12 1.81 12.27
N PRO A 120 13.58 0.74 11.58
CA PRO A 120 13.68 0.68 10.13
C PRO A 120 12.33 0.88 9.45
N ILE A 121 12.12 2.04 8.84
CA ILE A 121 10.82 2.42 8.25
C ILE A 121 10.90 2.70 6.75
N ASP A 122 12.08 3.03 6.23
CA ASP A 122 12.29 3.52 4.86
C ASP A 122 11.76 2.59 3.77
N TRP A 123 11.85 1.29 3.98
CA TRP A 123 11.44 0.30 2.98
C TRP A 123 9.91 0.25 2.85
N VAL A 124 9.19 0.29 3.98
CA VAL A 124 7.73 0.41 4.01
C VAL A 124 7.30 1.76 3.43
N ALA A 125 7.97 2.84 3.85
CA ALA A 125 7.70 4.18 3.35
C ALA A 125 7.87 4.29 1.84
N LYS A 126 8.93 3.72 1.27
CA LYS A 126 9.18 3.70 -0.18
C LYS A 126 8.10 2.96 -0.95
N ALA A 127 7.68 1.78 -0.47
CA ALA A 127 6.61 1.00 -1.11
C ALA A 127 5.29 1.78 -1.09
N LEU A 128 4.92 2.35 0.07
CA LEU A 128 3.71 3.17 0.20
C LEU A 128 3.77 4.40 -0.70
N GLN A 129 4.90 5.11 -0.74
CA GLN A 129 5.08 6.27 -1.62
C GLN A 129 4.90 5.91 -3.09
N GLN A 130 5.39 4.74 -3.53
CA GLN A 130 5.22 4.28 -4.90
C GLN A 130 3.76 3.96 -5.21
N ASN A 131 3.08 3.23 -4.32
CA ASN A 131 1.71 2.78 -4.52
C ASN A 131 0.68 3.93 -4.41
N LEU A 132 0.94 4.92 -3.55
CA LEU A 132 0.05 6.05 -3.30
C LEU A 132 0.30 7.27 -4.18
N LYS A 133 1.41 7.30 -4.95
CA LYS A 133 1.75 8.41 -5.85
C LYS A 133 0.69 8.64 -6.93
N THR A 134 0.06 7.58 -7.42
CA THR A 134 -1.01 7.65 -8.44
C THR A 134 -2.29 8.31 -7.92
N MET A 135 -2.43 8.40 -6.59
CA MET A 135 -3.55 8.97 -5.88
C MET A 135 -3.25 10.38 -5.34
N ASP A 136 -2.08 10.95 -5.61
CA ASP A 136 -1.63 12.24 -5.05
C ASP A 136 -1.64 12.28 -3.51
N ILE A 137 -1.40 11.14 -2.86
CA ILE A 137 -1.34 11.02 -1.41
C ILE A 137 0.12 11.09 -0.94
N THR A 138 0.39 11.94 0.04
CA THR A 138 1.73 12.10 0.63
C THR A 138 1.96 11.09 1.75
N VAL A 139 3.14 10.46 1.80
CA VAL A 139 3.54 9.61 2.94
C VAL A 139 4.53 10.36 3.82
N LYS A 140 4.21 10.50 5.11
CA LYS A 140 5.07 11.13 6.13
C LYS A 140 5.54 10.09 7.13
N ILE A 141 6.81 10.17 7.52
CA ILE A 141 7.36 9.34 8.59
C ILE A 141 7.26 10.12 9.89
N HIS A 142 6.70 9.50 10.93
CA HIS A 142 6.67 10.04 12.28
C HIS A 142 7.37 9.06 13.23
N ILE A 143 8.31 9.59 14.03
CA ILE A 143 8.98 8.82 15.08
C ILE A 143 8.13 8.96 16.33
N ARG A 144 7.60 7.84 16.83
CA ARG A 144 6.85 7.81 18.08
C ARG A 144 7.85 7.97 19.24
N GLU A 145 7.72 9.05 20.01
CA GLU A 145 8.54 9.32 21.20
C GLU A 145 8.16 8.45 22.40
#